data_AF-A0A4Q2US33-F1
#
_entry.id   AF-A0A4Q2US33-F1
#
_cell.length_a   1.000
_cell.length_b   1.000
_cell.length_c   1.000
_cell.angle_alpha   90.00
_cell.angle_beta   90.00
_cell.angle_gamma   90.00
#
_symmetry.space_group_name_H-M   'P 1'
#
loop_
_entity.id
_entity.type
_entity.pdbx_description
1 polymer ?
#
loop_
_entity_poly.entity_id
_entity_poly.type
_entity_poly.pdbx_seq_one_letter_code
_entity_poly.pdbx_strand_id
1 'polypeptide(L)' 'MEQELTFGQKAVGLLFNPSGDDAVGQCKQGFADLIDQMNNLRQTSTSNDQKRHASVAITEMEGAQMRAVKALTWND' A
#
# COMPACT_ATOMS: atom_id res chain seq x y z
N MET A 1 -9.13 -11.55 -19.33
CA MET A 1 -7.78 -11.55 -18.72
C MET A 1 -7.94 -10.81 -17.40
N GLU A 2 -7.72 -11.48 -16.27
CA GLU A 2 -7.63 -10.76 -14.99
C GLU A 2 -6.41 -9.85 -15.06
N GLN A 3 -6.58 -8.55 -14.79
CA GLN A 3 -5.46 -7.63 -14.67
C GLN A 3 -4.60 -8.07 -13.47
N GLU A 4 -3.30 -8.24 -13.71
CA GLU A 4 -2.38 -8.54 -12.62
C GLU A 4 -2.26 -7.32 -11.71
N LEU A 5 -2.47 -7.52 -10.41
CA LEU A 5 -2.31 -6.47 -9.41
C LEU A 5 -0.87 -5.92 -9.40
N THR A 6 -0.73 -4.62 -9.17
CA THR A 6 0.57 -3.98 -8.96
C THR A 6 1.21 -4.47 -7.66
N PHE A 7 2.48 -4.10 -7.44
CA PHE A 7 3.17 -4.42 -6.20
C PHE A 7 2.46 -3.81 -4.99
N GLY A 8 2.10 -2.52 -5.06
CA GLY A 8 1.39 -1.83 -4.00
C GLY A 8 0.01 -2.42 -3.73
N GLN A 9 -0.75 -2.77 -4.77
CA GLN A 9 -2.08 -3.38 -4.61
C GLN A 9 -1.99 -4.77 -3.96
N LYS A 10 -0.93 -5.55 -4.26
CA LYS A 10 -0.63 -6.80 -3.57
C LYS A 10 -0.25 -6.55 -2.11
N ALA A 11 0.60 -5.55 -1.84
CA ALA A 11 1.09 -5.22 -0.50
C ALA A 11 -0.03 -4.84 0.48
N VAL A 12 -1.02 -4.08 0.04
CA VAL A 12 -2.17 -3.65 0.90
C VAL A 12 -3.34 -4.64 0.90
N GLY A 13 -3.23 -5.74 0.15
CA GLY A 13 -4.32 -6.69 -0.08
C GLY A 13 -5.58 -5.99 -0.59
N LEU A 14 -5.48 -5.29 -1.73
CA LEU A 14 -6.55 -4.43 -2.27
C LEU A 14 -7.90 -5.15 -2.37
N LEU A 15 -7.90 -6.40 -2.83
CA LEU A 15 -9.13 -7.19 -3.03
C LEU A 15 -9.72 -7.75 -1.73
N PHE A 16 -9.02 -7.65 -0.61
CA PHE A 16 -9.53 -8.10 0.69
C PHE A 16 -10.34 -6.98 1.37
N ASN A 17 -11.60 -6.82 0.96
CA ASN A 17 -12.54 -5.87 1.56
C ASN A 17 -13.89 -6.56 1.86
N PRO A 18 -13.98 -7.41 2.90
CA PRO A 18 -15.18 -8.20 3.18
C PRO A 18 -16.39 -7.36 3.59
N SER A 19 -16.20 -6.13 4.08
CA SER A 19 -17.31 -5.20 4.38
C SER A 19 -17.88 -4.53 3.13
N GLY A 20 -17.16 -4.57 2.00
CA GLY A 20 -17.53 -3.81 0.80
C GLY A 20 -17.52 -2.30 0.99
N ASP A 21 -16.84 -1.80 2.03
CA ASP A 21 -16.81 -0.37 2.35
C ASP A 21 -15.89 0.37 1.35
N ASP A 22 -16.47 1.31 0.60
CA ASP A 22 -15.75 2.12 -0.37
C ASP A 22 -14.61 2.94 0.27
N ALA A 23 -14.77 3.40 1.51
CA ALA A 23 -13.73 4.16 2.21
C ALA A 23 -12.50 3.28 2.49
N VAL A 24 -12.71 1.99 2.82
CA VAL A 24 -11.64 1.01 2.97
C VAL A 24 -10.94 0.76 1.63
N GLY A 25 -11.71 0.60 0.55
CA GLY A 25 -11.18 0.41 -0.80
C GLY A 25 -10.33 1.59 -1.27
N GLN A 26 -10.84 2.82 -1.11
CA GLN A 26 -10.12 4.05 -1.45
C GLN A 26 -8.87 4.24 -0.60
N CYS A 27 -8.95 3.99 0.71
CA CYS A 27 -7.79 4.03 1.60
C CYS A 27 -6.69 3.07 1.12
N LYS A 28 -7.05 1.82 0.81
CA LYS A 28 -6.11 0.82 0.30
C LYS A 28 -5.48 1.25 -1.02
N GLN A 29 -6.28 1.71 -1.97
CA GLN A 29 -5.77 2.14 -3.27
C GLN A 29 -4.79 3.33 -3.14
N GLY A 30 -5.09 4.31 -2.29
CA GLY A 30 -4.18 5.45 -2.07
C GLY A 30 -2.82 5.03 -1.49
N PHE A 31 -2.81 4.09 -0.52
CA PHE A 31 -1.55 3.53 -0.03
C PHE A 31 -0.84 2.67 -1.07
N ALA A 32 -1.57 1.89 -1.87
CA ALA A 32 -1.00 1.09 -2.96
C ALA A 32 -0.26 1.98 -3.97
N ASP A 33 -0.84 3.10 -4.38
CA ASP A 33 -0.24 4.03 -5.34
C ASP A 33 1.08 4.62 -4.83
N LEU A 34 1.13 5.02 -3.55
CA LEU A 34 2.34 5.53 -2.91
C LEU A 34 3.41 4.43 -2.73
N ILE A 35 3.01 3.21 -2.39
CA ILE A 35 3.89 2.06 -2.32
C ILE A 35 4.49 1.74 -3.69
N ASP A 36 3.69 1.79 -4.76
CA ASP A 36 4.19 1.60 -6.13
C ASP A 36 5.18 2.69 -6.52
N GLN A 37 4.92 3.94 -6.16
CA GLN A 37 5.87 5.04 -6.38
C GLN A 37 7.22 4.75 -5.70
N MET A 38 7.21 4.33 -4.43
CA MET A 38 8.44 4.01 -3.69
C MET A 38 9.12 2.75 -4.24
N ASN A 39 8.34 1.74 -4.63
CA ASN A 39 8.87 0.52 -5.22
C ASN A 39 9.56 0.79 -6.56
N ASN A 40 8.96 1.65 -7.40
CA ASN A 40 9.57 2.11 -8.64
C ASN A 40 10.89 2.83 -8.36
N LEU A 41 10.91 3.80 -7.43
CA LEU A 41 12.14 4.50 -7.03
C LEU A 41 13.23 3.53 -6.52
N ARG A 42 12.84 2.54 -5.70
CA ARG A 42 13.75 1.50 -5.19
C ARG A 42 14.37 0.67 -6.32
N GLN A 43 13.60 0.35 -7.36
CA GLN A 43 14.06 -0.46 -8.48
C GLN A 43 14.94 0.34 -9.46
N THR A 44 14.64 1.62 -9.68
CA THR A 44 15.32 2.43 -10.70
C THR A 44 16.50 3.24 -10.16
N SER A 45 16.58 3.48 -8.85
CA SER A 45 17.68 4.25 -8.26
C SER A 45 19.02 3.50 -8.34
N THR A 46 20.12 4.24 -8.44
CA THR A 46 21.49 3.72 -8.28
C THR A 46 22.06 3.97 -6.88
N SER A 47 21.41 4.80 -6.07
CA SER A 47 21.84 5.12 -4.70
C SER A 47 21.33 4.10 -3.69
N ASN A 48 22.24 3.47 -2.96
CA ASN A 48 21.88 2.51 -1.91
C ASN A 48 21.05 3.16 -0.79
N ASP A 49 21.33 4.42 -0.44
CA ASP A 49 20.57 5.13 0.59
C ASP A 49 19.15 5.44 0.13
N GLN A 50 18.94 5.84 -1.13
CA GLN A 50 17.59 6.02 -1.67
C GLN A 50 16.80 4.70 -1.65
N LYS A 51 17.43 3.58 -2.05
CA LYS A 51 16.79 2.25 -1.98
C LYS A 51 16.41 1.87 -0.56
N ARG A 52 17.30 2.13 0.41
CA ARG A 52 17.04 1.87 1.83
C ARG A 52 15.84 2.69 2.31
N HIS A 53 15.83 3.99 2.03
CA HIS A 53 14.73 4.87 2.42
C HIS A 53 13.40 4.48 1.76
N ALA A 54 13.41 4.15 0.47
CA ALA A 54 12.21 3.68 -0.22
C ALA A 54 11.67 2.37 0.38
N SER A 55 12.55 1.41 0.72
CA SER A 55 12.14 0.18 1.41
C SER A 55 11.52 0.44 2.78
N VAL A 56 12.13 1.32 3.60
CA VAL A 56 11.59 1.67 4.92
C VAL A 56 10.23 2.35 4.78
N ALA A 57 10.10 3.30 3.85
CA ALA A 57 8.83 3.99 3.59
C ALA A 57 7.72 3.00 3.18
N ILE A 58 8.02 1.99 2.35
CA ILE A 58 7.05 0.94 1.98
C ILE A 58 6.55 0.20 3.23
N THR A 59 7.46 -0.26 4.10
CA THR A 59 7.09 -0.95 5.33
C THR A 59 6.25 -0.08 6.26
N GLU A 60 6.61 1.20 6.42
CA GLU A 60 5.85 2.14 7.25
C GLU A 60 4.46 2.42 6.67
N MET A 61 4.33 2.52 5.34
CA MET A 61 3.05 2.70 4.66
C MET A 61 2.15 1.47 4.80
N GLU A 62 2.67 0.25 4.68
CA GLU A 62 1.90 -0.98 4.94
C GLU A 62 1.37 -0.98 6.39
N GLY A 63 2.22 -0.64 7.36
CA GLY A 63 1.81 -0.53 8.77
C GLY A 63 0.75 0.56 9.01
N ALA A 64 0.93 1.73 8.40
CA ALA A 64 -0.02 2.84 8.49
C ALA A 64 -1.37 2.48 7.84
N GLN A 65 -1.35 1.83 6.68
CA GLN A 65 -2.56 1.37 5.97
C GLN A 65 -3.38 0.41 6.84
N MET A 66 -2.73 -0.54 7.50
CA MET A 66 -3.41 -1.48 8.41
C MET A 66 -4.07 -0.77 9.60
N ARG A 67 -3.41 0.25 10.16
CA ARG A 67 -3.98 1.08 11.23
C ARG A 67 -5.13 1.96 10.72
N ALA A 68 -5.02 2.52 9.53
CA ALA A 68 -6.07 3.32 8.90
C ALA A 68 -7.32 2.48 8.65
N VAL A 69 -7.20 1.29 8.07
CA VAL A 69 -8.35 0.38 7.89
C VAL A 69 -8.96 -0.02 9.21
N LYS A 70 -8.14 -0.34 10.22
CA LYS A 70 -8.64 -0.61 11.57
C LYS A 70 -9.46 0.55 12.15
N ALA A 71 -9.04 1.79 11.91
CA ALA A 71 -9.76 2.97 12.36
C ALA A 71 -11.08 3.16 11.57
N LEU A 72 -11.06 2.95 10.25
CA LEU A 72 -12.25 3.06 9.40
C LEU A 72 -13.31 2.02 9.77
N THR A 73 -12.90 0.83 10.18
CA THR A 73 -13.83 -0.25 10.58
C THR A 73 -14.03 -0.35 12.09
N TRP A 74 -13.60 0.65 12.86
CA TRP A 74 -13.73 0.64 14.31
C TRP A 74 -15.19 0.87 14.71
N ASN A 75 -15.75 -0.05 15.49
CA ASN A 75 -17.09 0.08 16.07
C ASN A 75 -17.00 -0.24 17.56
N ASP A 76 -17.52 0.66 18.41
CA ASP A 76 -17.71 0.47 19.85
C ASP A 76 -19.12 -0.04 20.18
#